data_AF-A0A530Y601-F1
#
_entry.id   AF-A0A530Y601-F1
#
_cell.length_a   1.000
_cell.length_b   1.000
_cell.length_c   1.000
_cell.angle_alpha   90.00
_cell.angle_beta   90.00
_cell.angle_gamma   90.00
#
_symmetry.space_group_name_H-M   'P 1'
#
loop_
_entity.id
_entity.type
_entity.pdbx_description
1 polymer ?
#
loop_
_entity_poly.entity_id
_entity_poly.type
_entity_poly.pdbx_seq_one_letter_code
_entity_poly.pdbx_strand_id
1 'polypeptide(L)'
;METSDGSATRGYVASQAFVDKYQARGPLKTLLPARVAQGTTFKPTHPDADDAYEWMGLEARKEIFALLDAAVADPAATVSMVAYDMSESEIMDRLFALGPRLRMIIDDSDKHGLKTSGETQSETLLKASAGEDNVKRERMGGLQHNKMII
;
A
#
# COMPACT_ATOMS: atom_id res chain seq x y z
N MET A 1 -0.67 2.55 24.14
CA MET A 1 0.41 2.74 23.15
C MET A 1 0.45 1.47 22.32
N GLU A 2 -0.37 1.40 21.28
CA GLU A 2 -0.49 0.22 20.42
C GLU A 2 0.69 0.24 19.45
N THR A 3 1.65 -0.66 19.65
CA THR A 3 2.71 -0.95 18.68
C THR A 3 2.11 -1.83 17.59
N SER A 4 1.55 -1.22 16.54
CA SER A 4 1.30 -1.92 15.28
C SER A 4 2.52 -1.78 14.40
N ASP A 5 3.15 -2.91 14.07
CA ASP A 5 3.86 -3.17 12.82
C ASP A 5 4.61 -1.96 12.21
N GLY A 6 5.91 -1.92 12.52
CA GLY A 6 6.85 -1.02 11.89
C GLY A 6 7.19 -1.51 10.49
N SER A 7 6.47 -1.02 9.48
CA SER A 7 7.08 -0.83 8.18
C SER A 7 8.35 0.02 8.37
N ALA A 8 9.45 -0.29 7.66
CA ALA A 8 10.73 0.42 7.80
C ALA A 8 10.59 1.96 7.70
N THR A 9 9.60 2.39 6.92
CA THR A 9 9.12 3.76 6.74
C THR A 9 8.63 4.42 8.04
N ARG A 10 7.84 3.73 8.88
CA ARG A 10 7.28 4.27 10.13
C ARG A 10 8.32 4.51 11.22
N GLY A 11 9.36 3.67 11.30
CA GLY A 11 10.47 3.87 12.24
C GLY A 11 11.30 5.11 11.92
N TYR A 12 11.43 5.46 10.64
CA TYR A 12 12.21 6.61 10.18
C TYR A 12 11.48 7.96 10.32
N VAL A 13 10.15 7.95 10.11
CA VAL A 13 9.24 9.10 10.36
C VAL A 13 9.26 9.56 11.82
N ALA A 14 9.57 8.65 12.75
CA ALA A 14 9.68 8.96 14.18
C ALA A 14 11.04 9.57 14.56
N SER A 15 11.96 9.79 13.61
CA SER A 15 13.23 10.47 13.90
C SER A 15 12.99 11.96 14.18
N GLN A 16 13.73 12.51 15.15
CA GLN A 16 13.66 13.94 15.45
C GLN A 16 13.98 14.80 14.22
N ALA A 17 14.89 14.33 13.35
CA ALA A 17 15.23 15.00 12.09
C ALA A 17 14.02 15.13 11.13
N PHE A 18 13.19 14.08 11.03
CA PHE A 18 11.97 14.13 10.24
C PHE A 18 10.95 15.11 10.84
N VAL A 19 10.77 15.06 12.16
CA VAL A 19 9.87 15.96 12.89
C VAL A 19 10.27 17.42 12.68
N ASP A 20 11.56 17.74 12.88
CA ASP A 20 12.09 19.10 12.74
C ASP A 20 11.90 19.65 11.31
N LYS A 21 12.06 18.79 10.29
CA LYS A 21 11.97 19.20 8.88
C LYS A 21 10.55 19.51 8.41
N TYR A 22 9.54 18.77 8.90
CA TYR A 22 8.19 18.82 8.35
C TYR A 22 7.12 19.39 9.30
N GLN A 23 7.28 19.25 10.62
CA GLN A 23 6.24 19.67 11.57
C GLN A 23 5.94 21.18 11.51
N ALA A 24 6.95 22.00 11.23
CA ALA A 24 6.79 23.45 11.11
C ALA A 24 5.93 23.86 9.91
N ARG A 25 5.84 23.01 8.88
CA ARG A 25 5.13 23.28 7.62
C ARG A 25 3.74 22.64 7.57
N GLY A 26 3.44 21.72 8.49
CA GLY A 26 2.10 21.16 8.66
C GLY A 26 2.03 20.01 9.67
N PRO A 27 0.81 19.55 10.01
CA PRO A 27 0.65 18.44 10.94
C PRO A 27 1.09 17.12 10.29
N LEU A 28 2.09 16.44 10.86
CA LEU A 28 2.64 15.18 10.30
C LEU A 28 1.58 14.06 10.12
N LYS A 29 0.52 14.06 10.94
CA LYS A 29 -0.63 13.13 10.81
C LYS A 29 -1.40 13.24 9.49
N THR A 30 -1.12 14.26 8.68
CA THR A 30 -1.72 14.45 7.35
C THR A 30 -0.90 13.82 6.22
N LEU A 31 0.25 13.22 6.54
CA LEU A 31 1.12 12.51 5.60
C LEU A 31 0.69 11.05 5.39
N LEU A 32 0.13 10.39 6.40
CA LEU A 32 -0.21 8.98 6.36
C LEU A 32 -1.60 8.75 6.97
N PRO A 33 -2.36 7.74 6.51
CA PRO A 33 -3.63 7.40 7.12
C PRO A 33 -3.42 7.00 8.59
N ALA A 34 -4.33 7.44 9.46
CA ALA A 34 -4.26 7.12 10.89
C ALA A 34 -4.46 5.62 11.16
N ARG A 35 -5.15 4.92 10.26
CA ARG A 35 -5.40 3.47 10.32
C ARG A 35 -5.26 2.87 8.93
N VAL A 36 -4.74 1.64 8.85
CA VAL A 36 -4.57 0.88 7.59
C VAL A 36 -5.89 0.80 6.80
N ALA A 37 -7.00 0.55 7.48
CA ALA A 37 -8.33 0.47 6.87
C ALA A 37 -8.80 1.75 6.14
N GLN A 38 -8.14 2.90 6.36
CA GLN A 38 -8.44 4.17 5.69
C GLN A 38 -7.58 4.38 4.43
N GLY A 39 -6.53 3.58 4.20
CA GLY A 39 -5.56 3.79 3.14
C GLY A 39 -6.17 3.89 1.74
N THR A 40 -7.22 3.10 1.48
CA THR A 40 -7.80 2.96 0.12
C THR A 40 -8.47 4.24 -0.38
N THR A 41 -8.82 5.14 0.53
CA THR A 41 -9.45 6.43 0.22
C THR A 41 -8.64 7.62 0.74
N PHE A 42 -7.53 7.37 1.42
CA PHE A 42 -6.71 8.41 2.01
C PHE A 42 -6.00 9.21 0.91
N LYS A 43 -6.01 10.52 1.08
CA LYS A 43 -5.21 11.46 0.29
C LYS A 43 -4.41 12.34 1.26
N PRO A 44 -3.09 12.40 1.14
CA PRO A 44 -2.29 13.27 1.99
C PRO A 44 -2.65 14.73 1.75
N THR A 45 -2.64 15.52 2.82
CA THR A 45 -2.95 16.97 2.77
C THR A 45 -1.82 17.84 3.31
N HIS A 46 -0.70 17.23 3.67
CA HIS A 46 0.50 17.96 4.06
C HIS A 46 1.05 18.75 2.86
N PRO A 47 1.43 20.04 3.01
CA PRO A 47 1.98 20.83 1.90
C PRO A 47 3.24 20.22 1.26
N ASP A 48 4.04 19.53 2.07
CA ASP A 48 5.28 18.88 1.63
C ASP A 48 5.15 17.35 1.50
N ALA A 49 3.97 16.83 1.15
CA ALA A 49 3.76 15.38 1.09
C ALA A 49 4.81 14.67 0.22
N ASP A 50 5.13 15.21 -0.96
CA ASP A 50 6.09 14.60 -1.89
C ASP A 50 7.53 14.59 -1.34
N ASP A 51 8.01 15.70 -0.76
CA ASP A 51 9.35 15.77 -0.14
C ASP A 51 9.43 14.87 1.10
N ALA A 52 8.36 14.84 1.92
CA ALA A 52 8.27 13.96 3.08
C ALA A 52 8.30 12.49 2.69
N TYR A 53 7.57 12.14 1.64
CA TYR A 53 7.59 10.83 1.03
C TYR A 53 9.00 10.47 0.58
N GLU A 54 9.64 11.29 -0.26
CA GLU A 54 11.02 11.06 -0.74
C GLU A 54 11.97 10.69 0.40
N TRP A 55 11.93 11.47 1.48
CA TRP A 55 12.74 11.28 2.66
C TRP A 55 12.45 9.98 3.44
N MET A 56 11.22 9.45 3.35
CA MET A 56 10.81 8.20 4.00
C MET A 56 11.34 6.93 3.31
N GLY A 57 12.25 7.05 2.34
CA GLY A 57 12.78 5.92 1.56
C GLY A 57 11.97 5.66 0.29
N LEU A 58 11.40 6.72 -0.31
CA LEU A 58 10.53 6.62 -1.48
C LEU A 58 11.22 6.13 -2.75
N GLU A 59 12.54 5.98 -2.79
CA GLU A 59 13.22 5.43 -3.95
C GLU A 59 12.62 4.07 -4.31
N ALA A 60 12.43 3.18 -3.33
CA ALA A 60 11.76 1.90 -3.54
C ALA A 60 10.30 2.06 -3.99
N ARG A 61 9.58 3.06 -3.49
CA ARG A 61 8.18 3.32 -3.89
C ARG A 61 8.09 3.88 -5.32
N LYS A 62 9.01 4.79 -5.68
CA LYS A 62 9.16 5.33 -7.04
C LYS A 62 9.41 4.18 -8.02
N GLU A 63 10.31 3.25 -7.70
CA GLU A 63 10.57 2.07 -8.53
C GLU A 63 9.37 1.11 -8.62
N ILE A 64 8.66 0.85 -7.51
CA ILE A 64 7.42 0.06 -7.54
C ILE A 64 6.37 0.72 -8.45
N PHE A 65 6.24 2.04 -8.38
CA PHE A 65 5.27 2.77 -9.20
C PHE A 65 5.69 2.76 -10.66
N ALA A 66 6.96 3.00 -10.96
CA ALA A 66 7.49 2.93 -12.31
C ALA A 66 7.32 1.52 -12.92
N LEU A 67 7.56 0.46 -12.14
CA LEU A 67 7.33 -0.92 -12.55
C LEU A 67 5.87 -1.17 -12.92
N LEU A 68 4.93 -0.77 -12.05
CA LEU A 68 3.50 -0.95 -12.28
C LEU A 68 2.99 -0.07 -13.44
N ASP A 69 3.50 1.16 -13.58
CA ASP A 69 3.17 2.05 -14.70
C ASP A 69 3.65 1.45 -16.04
N ALA A 70 4.84 0.85 -16.06
CA ALA A 70 5.33 0.12 -17.23
C ALA A 70 4.45 -1.08 -17.57
N ALA A 71 4.02 -1.86 -16.58
CA ALA A 71 3.12 -2.99 -16.78
C ALA A 71 1.71 -2.57 -17.25
N VAL A 72 1.23 -1.40 -16.80
CA VAL A 72 -0.03 -0.82 -17.30
C VAL A 72 0.11 -0.41 -18.76
N ALA A 73 1.23 0.22 -19.13
CA ALA A 73 1.50 0.69 -20.49
C ALA A 73 1.76 -0.43 -21.51
N ASP A 74 2.30 -1.57 -21.07
CA ASP A 74 2.50 -2.74 -21.91
C ASP A 74 1.26 -3.66 -21.90
N PRO A 75 0.47 -3.74 -22.99
CA PRO A 75 -0.73 -4.57 -23.03
C PRO A 75 -0.45 -6.08 -22.97
N ALA A 76 0.80 -6.51 -23.23
CA ALA A 76 1.21 -7.90 -23.11
C ALA A 76 1.66 -8.30 -21.71
N ALA A 77 1.97 -7.32 -20.84
CA ALA A 77 2.42 -7.59 -19.49
C ALA A 77 1.29 -8.17 -18.62
N THR A 78 1.63 -9.16 -17.80
CA THR A 78 0.78 -9.72 -16.75
C THR A 78 1.48 -9.53 -15.42
N VAL A 79 0.73 -9.24 -14.36
CA VAL A 79 1.30 -8.96 -13.04
C VAL A 79 0.81 -9.97 -12.01
N SER A 80 1.73 -10.47 -11.20
CA SER A 80 1.47 -11.34 -10.05
C SER A 80 1.91 -10.65 -8.77
N MET A 81 1.00 -10.50 -7.80
CA MET A 81 1.32 -9.81 -6.55
C MET A 81 0.97 -10.64 -5.31
N VAL A 82 1.87 -10.63 -4.32
CA VAL A 82 1.60 -11.11 -2.97
C VAL A 82 1.67 -9.92 -2.02
N ALA A 83 0.53 -9.59 -1.41
CA ALA A 83 0.36 -8.37 -0.63
C ALA A 83 0.04 -8.68 0.84
N TYR A 84 0.73 -7.96 1.72
CA TYR A 84 0.46 -7.85 3.15
C TYR A 84 0.12 -6.38 3.44
N ASP A 85 -0.83 -6.11 4.34
CA ASP A 85 -1.33 -4.74 4.60
C ASP A 85 -1.91 -4.01 3.36
N MET A 86 -2.62 -4.74 2.48
CA MET A 86 -3.08 -4.19 1.20
C MET A 86 -4.17 -3.12 1.36
N SER A 87 -3.78 -1.86 1.29
CA SER A 87 -4.71 -0.73 1.40
C SER A 87 -4.27 0.56 0.69
N GLU A 88 -3.09 0.60 0.05
CA GLU A 88 -2.55 1.84 -0.52
C GLU A 88 -3.27 2.25 -1.81
N SER A 89 -3.96 3.41 -1.79
CA SER A 89 -4.80 3.89 -2.92
C SER A 89 -4.05 4.01 -4.25
N GLU A 90 -2.85 4.58 -4.26
CA GLU A 90 -2.08 4.77 -5.51
C GLU A 90 -1.58 3.47 -6.15
N ILE A 91 -1.38 2.41 -5.35
CA ILE A 91 -1.11 1.07 -5.86
C ILE A 91 -2.40 0.47 -6.41
N MET A 92 -3.52 0.61 -5.69
CA MET A 92 -4.83 0.12 -6.13
C MET A 92 -5.23 0.68 -7.50
N ASP A 93 -5.01 1.98 -7.74
CA ASP A 93 -5.32 2.61 -9.03
C ASP A 93 -4.61 1.92 -10.21
N ARG A 94 -3.33 1.58 -10.04
CA ARG A 94 -2.53 0.85 -11.03
C ARG A 94 -2.97 -0.59 -11.19
N LEU A 95 -3.28 -1.25 -10.08
CA LEU A 95 -3.81 -2.62 -10.09
C LEU A 95 -5.17 -2.71 -10.81
N PHE A 96 -6.05 -1.72 -10.63
CA PHE A 96 -7.31 -1.64 -11.38
C PHE A 96 -7.09 -1.48 -12.88
N ALA A 97 -6.11 -0.67 -13.28
CA ALA A 97 -5.79 -0.45 -14.69
C ALA A 97 -5.26 -1.71 -15.40
N LEU A 98 -4.69 -2.67 -14.67
CA LEU A 98 -4.29 -3.97 -15.22
C LEU A 98 -5.49 -4.86 -15.54
N GLY A 99 -6.60 -4.71 -14.80
CA GLY A 99 -7.81 -5.51 -14.97
C GLY A 99 -7.52 -7.03 -14.93
N PRO A 100 -8.04 -7.84 -15.87
CA PRO A 100 -7.83 -9.29 -15.89
C PRO A 100 -6.37 -9.76 -16.04
N ARG A 101 -5.42 -8.86 -16.31
CA ARG A 101 -3.98 -9.17 -16.40
C ARG A 101 -3.30 -9.26 -15.02
N LEU A 102 -4.02 -8.89 -13.96
CA LEU A 102 -3.58 -9.03 -12.58
C LEU A 102 -4.00 -10.38 -12.01
N ARG A 103 -3.09 -11.06 -11.32
CA ARG A 103 -3.40 -12.11 -10.33
C ARG A 103 -2.77 -11.76 -8.99
N MET A 104 -3.47 -11.98 -7.89
CA MET A 104 -2.91 -11.65 -6.59
C MET A 104 -3.36 -12.56 -5.45
N ILE A 105 -2.55 -12.54 -4.40
CA ILE A 105 -2.87 -13.09 -3.09
C ILE A 105 -2.80 -11.95 -2.06
N ILE A 106 -3.86 -11.80 -1.27
CA ILE A 106 -3.96 -10.82 -0.17
C ILE A 106 -4.04 -11.57 1.15
N ASP A 107 -3.23 -11.18 2.12
CA ASP A 107 -3.27 -11.78 3.45
C ASP A 107 -4.63 -11.59 4.17
N ASP A 108 -5.05 -12.59 4.94
CA ASP A 108 -6.25 -12.54 5.79
C ASP A 108 -5.98 -12.86 7.27
N SER A 109 -4.70 -12.81 7.69
CA SER A 109 -4.28 -13.15 9.05
C SER A 109 -4.77 -12.11 10.07
N ASP A 110 -5.21 -12.57 11.23
CA ASP A 110 -5.59 -11.71 12.37
C ASP A 110 -6.50 -10.52 12.00
N LYS A 111 -6.01 -9.28 12.19
CA LYS A 111 -6.77 -8.04 11.92
C LYS A 111 -7.02 -7.82 10.42
N HIS A 112 -6.24 -8.46 9.54
CA HIS A 112 -6.34 -8.35 8.09
C HIS A 112 -7.55 -9.11 7.52
N GLY A 113 -8.04 -10.13 8.24
CA GLY A 113 -9.26 -10.86 7.92
C GLY A 113 -10.56 -10.18 8.36
N LEU A 114 -10.50 -9.02 9.03
CA LEU A 114 -11.71 -8.32 9.48
C LEU A 114 -12.53 -7.79 8.31
N LYS A 115 -13.86 -7.78 8.43
CA LYS A 115 -14.77 -7.24 7.40
C LYS A 115 -14.49 -5.77 7.06
N THR A 116 -13.97 -5.01 8.03
CA THR A 116 -13.65 -3.59 7.90
C THR A 116 -12.15 -3.36 7.64
N SER A 117 -11.36 -4.40 7.40
CA SER A 117 -9.93 -4.26 7.12
C SER A 117 -9.68 -3.59 5.77
N GLY A 118 -8.46 -3.10 5.55
CA GLY A 118 -8.07 -2.58 4.24
C GLY A 118 -8.08 -3.68 3.19
N GLU A 119 -7.62 -4.86 3.57
CA GLU A 119 -7.45 -6.04 2.72
C GLU A 119 -8.78 -6.56 2.20
N THR A 120 -9.81 -6.61 3.06
CA THR A 120 -11.16 -7.04 2.65
C THR A 120 -11.81 -6.03 1.70
N GLN A 121 -11.58 -4.73 1.91
CA GLN A 121 -12.05 -3.70 0.99
C GLN A 121 -11.30 -3.79 -0.35
N SER A 122 -9.98 -3.92 -0.31
CA SER A 122 -9.12 -4.06 -1.48
C SER A 122 -9.48 -5.30 -2.30
N GLU A 123 -9.69 -6.45 -1.65
CA GLU A 123 -10.16 -7.69 -2.28
C GLU A 123 -11.46 -7.45 -3.07
N THR A 124 -12.45 -6.83 -2.43
CA THR A 124 -13.75 -6.58 -3.03
C THR A 124 -13.62 -5.75 -4.31
N LEU A 125 -12.85 -4.65 -4.24
CA LEU A 125 -12.64 -3.77 -5.38
C LEU A 125 -11.81 -4.45 -6.49
N LEU A 126 -10.77 -5.21 -6.12
CA LEU A 126 -9.90 -5.86 -7.09
C LEU A 126 -10.59 -7.02 -7.79
N LYS A 127 -11.41 -7.81 -7.09
CA LYS A 127 -12.26 -8.84 -7.72
C LYS A 127 -13.18 -8.26 -8.78
N ALA A 128 -13.75 -7.07 -8.54
CA ALA A 128 -14.60 -6.40 -9.52
C ALA A 128 -13.84 -5.98 -10.80
N SER A 129 -12.53 -5.72 -10.71
CA SER A 129 -11.70 -5.30 -11.85
C SER A 129 -10.95 -6.44 -12.54
N ALA A 130 -10.32 -7.33 -11.78
CA ALA A 130 -9.45 -8.40 -12.25
C ALA A 130 -10.17 -9.74 -12.43
N GLY A 131 -11.38 -9.88 -11.89
CA GLY A 131 -12.15 -11.12 -11.85
C GLY A 131 -11.96 -11.90 -10.55
N GLU A 132 -13.00 -12.63 -10.13
CA GLU A 132 -13.00 -13.33 -8.84
C GLU A 132 -11.90 -14.38 -8.72
N ASP A 133 -11.62 -15.12 -9.80
CA ASP A 133 -10.62 -16.20 -9.82
C ASP A 133 -9.17 -15.70 -9.70
N ASN A 134 -8.95 -14.42 -10.02
CA ASN A 134 -7.64 -13.79 -10.03
C ASN A 134 -7.22 -13.22 -8.68
N VAL A 135 -8.14 -13.11 -7.71
CA VAL A 135 -7.85 -12.53 -6.38
C VAL A 135 -8.16 -13.55 -5.29
N LYS A 136 -7.11 -14.01 -4.62
CA LYS A 136 -7.21 -14.99 -3.54
C LYS A 136 -6.87 -14.37 -2.18
N ARG A 137 -7.49 -14.91 -1.13
CA ARG A 137 -7.14 -14.64 0.26
C ARG A 137 -6.40 -15.84 0.82
N GLU A 138 -5.30 -15.59 1.51
CA GLU A 138 -4.50 -16.63 2.15
C GLU A 138 -4.03 -16.19 3.53
N ARG A 139 -3.86 -17.14 4.45
CA ARG A 139 -3.38 -16.88 5.82
C ARG A 139 -1.88 -17.06 5.87
N MET A 140 -1.13 -15.97 5.78
CA MET A 140 0.34 -16.03 5.71
C MET A 140 1.05 -15.84 7.06
N GLY A 141 0.29 -15.71 8.15
CA GLY A 141 0.82 -15.51 9.50
C GLY A 141 1.25 -14.06 9.74
N GLY A 142 1.33 -13.66 11.02
CA GLY A 142 1.55 -12.26 11.42
C GLY A 142 2.90 -11.62 11.06
N LEU A 143 3.77 -12.31 10.30
CA LEU A 143 5.10 -11.84 9.90
C LEU A 143 5.47 -12.29 8.47
N GLN A 144 4.52 -12.25 7.54
CA GLN A 144 4.83 -12.55 6.14
C GLN A 144 5.86 -11.54 5.62
N HIS A 145 7.10 -11.99 5.38
CA HIS A 145 8.21 -11.12 4.98
C HIS A 145 8.39 -11.00 3.45
N ASN A 146 7.62 -11.73 2.65
CA ASN A 146 7.77 -11.77 1.18
C ASN A 146 6.66 -10.97 0.49
N LYS A 147 6.82 -9.64 0.43
CA LYS A 147 6.00 -8.81 -0.45
C LYS A 147 6.62 -8.86 -1.85
N MET A 148 5.89 -9.37 -2.84
CA MET A 148 6.42 -9.65 -4.17
C MET A 148 5.52 -9.08 -5.25
N ILE A 149 6.15 -8.55 -6.30
CA ILE A 149 5.53 -8.17 -7.57
C ILE A 149 6.38 -8.85 -8.65
N ILE A 150 5.73 -9.60 -9.54
CA ILE A 150 6.34 -10.31 -10.68
C ILE A 150 5.61 -9.90 -11.95
#